data_AF-A0A843RGA3-F1
#
_entry.id   AF-A0A843RGA3-F1
#
_cell.length_a   1.000
_cell.length_b   1.000
_cell.length_c   1.000
_cell.angle_alpha   90.00
_cell.angle_beta   90.00
_cell.angle_gamma   90.00
#
_symmetry.space_group_name_H-M   'P 1'
#
loop_
_entity.id
_entity.type
_entity.pdbx_description
1 polymer ?
#
loop_
_entity_poly.entity_id
_entity_poly.type
_entity_poly.pdbx_seq_one_letter_code
_entity_poly.pdbx_strand_id
1 'polypeptide(L)' 'MSLDPETRRWLKDWAVKVGATAYLLFVFAFMAGHAAPGSIASLSHALVMAIVPAAIGSLAVLAVMLYLRRR' A
#
# COMPACT_ATOMS: atom_id res chain seq x y z
N MET A 1 -15.34 -19.48 -0.04
CA MET A 1 -14.42 -20.14 -0.99
C MET A 1 -13.04 -20.23 -0.33
N SER A 2 -12.55 -21.44 -0.05
CA SER A 2 -11.22 -21.60 0.57
C SER A 2 -10.16 -21.26 -0.48
N LEU A 3 -9.25 -20.33 -0.17
CA LEU A 3 -8.06 -20.09 -0.98
C LEU A 3 -7.12 -21.29 -0.82
N ASP A 4 -6.60 -21.80 -1.93
CA ASP A 4 -5.58 -22.83 -1.88
C ASP A 4 -4.32 -22.32 -1.12
N PRO A 5 -3.52 -23.22 -0.53
CA PRO A 5 -2.37 -22.83 0.29
C PRO A 5 -1.26 -22.08 -0.47
N GLU A 6 -1.18 -22.25 -1.79
CA GLU A 6 -0.17 -21.60 -2.63
C GLU A 6 -0.56 -20.15 -2.92
N THR A 7 -1.80 -19.92 -3.35
CA THR A 7 -2.42 -18.61 -3.54
C THR A 7 -2.36 -17.81 -2.25
N ARG A 8 -2.63 -18.43 -1.09
CA ARG A 8 -2.51 -17.74 0.21
C ARG A 8 -1.08 -17.27 0.50
N ARG A 9 -0.07 -18.11 0.22
CA ARG A 9 1.35 -17.74 0.41
C ARG A 9 1.74 -16.62 -0.53
N TRP A 10 1.43 -16.77 -1.82
CA TRP A 10 1.68 -15.74 -2.82
C TRP A 10 1.01 -14.40 -2.46
N LEU A 11 -0.25 -14.43 -1.98
CA LEU A 11 -0.98 -13.22 -1.63
C LEU A 11 -0.38 -12.52 -0.42
N LYS A 12 0.15 -13.26 0.56
CA LYS A 12 0.90 -12.69 1.69
C LYS A 12 2.21 -12.04 1.22
N ASP A 13 2.98 -12.73 0.39
CA ASP A 13 4.26 -12.21 -0.11
C ASP A 13 4.06 -10.92 -0.91
N TRP A 14 3.05 -10.89 -1.77
CA TRP A 14 2.70 -9.71 -2.54
C TRP A 14 2.02 -8.63 -1.71
N ALA A 15 1.22 -8.98 -0.69
CA ALA A 15 0.60 -7.99 0.19
C ALA A 15 1.64 -7.15 0.92
N VAL A 16 2.74 -7.77 1.39
CA VAL A 16 3.83 -7.04 2.03
C VAL A 16 4.54 -6.12 1.03
N LYS A 17 4.86 -6.62 -0.17
CA LYS A 17 5.56 -5.83 -1.20
C LYS A 17 4.73 -4.65 -1.67
N VAL A 18 3.48 -4.91 -2.09
CA VAL A 18 2.55 -3.88 -2.56
C VAL A 18 2.22 -2.90 -1.44
N GLY A 19 1.95 -3.40 -0.24
CA GLY A 19 1.65 -2.59 0.94
C GLY A 19 2.77 -1.62 1.29
N ALA A 20 4.00 -2.12 1.39
CA ALA A 20 5.16 -1.30 1.71
C ALA A 20 5.44 -0.25 0.62
N THR A 21 5.38 -0.65 -0.65
CA THR A 21 5.60 0.30 -1.76
C THR A 21 4.50 1.36 -1.81
N ALA A 22 3.24 0.97 -1.73
CA ALA A 22 2.11 1.92 -1.73
C ALA A 22 2.21 2.90 -0.56
N TYR A 23 2.53 2.39 0.64
CA TYR A 23 2.71 3.23 1.82
C TYR A 23 3.81 4.27 1.62
N LEU A 24 4.99 3.87 1.16
CA LEU A 24 6.10 4.80 0.90
C LEU A 24 5.73 5.85 -0.17
N LEU A 25 5.06 5.44 -1.24
CA LEU A 25 4.60 6.36 -2.29
C LEU A 25 3.64 7.41 -1.73
N PHE A 26 2.66 7.01 -0.91
CA PHE A 26 1.75 7.96 -0.29
C PHE A 26 2.44 8.84 0.76
N VAL A 27 3.37 8.30 1.56
CA VAL A 27 4.18 9.11 2.49
C VAL A 27 4.93 10.21 1.72
N PHE A 28 5.61 9.86 0.62
CA PHE A 28 6.33 10.85 -0.17
C PHE A 28 5.38 11.86 -0.84
N ALA A 29 4.23 11.42 -1.35
CA ALA A 29 3.24 12.30 -1.93
C ALA A 29 2.68 13.31 -0.91
N PHE A 30 2.32 12.87 0.30
CA PHE A 30 1.82 13.75 1.35
C PHE A 30 2.90 14.68 1.90
N MET A 31 4.14 14.21 2.02
CA MET A 31 5.26 15.03 2.47
C MET A 31 5.57 16.14 1.45
N ALA A 32 5.52 15.82 0.15
CA ALA A 32 5.73 16.79 -0.93
C ALA A 32 4.59 17.83 -1.03
N GLY A 33 3.36 17.44 -0.69
CA GLY A 33 2.20 18.34 -0.66
C GLY A 33 2.06 19.18 0.62
N HIS A 34 2.91 18.97 1.63
CA HIS A 34 2.85 19.70 2.88
C HIS A 34 3.43 21.13 2.75
N ALA A 35 2.91 22.10 3.50
CA ALA A 35 3.36 23.51 3.45
C ALA A 35 4.84 23.71 3.87
N ALA A 36 5.41 22.76 4.60
CA ALA A 36 6.80 22.74 5.04
C ALA A 36 7.46 21.40 4.71
N PRO A 37 7.74 21.11 3.42
CA PRO A 37 8.22 19.81 2.97
C PRO A 37 9.63 19.53 3.51
N GLY A 38 9.90 18.28 3.89
CA GLY A 38 11.19 17.86 4.44
C GLY A 38 11.38 18.15 5.94
N SER A 39 10.40 18.77 6.60
CA SER A 39 10.40 18.96 8.05
C SER A 39 9.88 17.73 8.79
N ILE A 40 10.22 17.60 10.09
CA ILE A 40 9.69 16.55 10.97
C ILE A 40 8.15 16.61 11.01
N ALA A 41 7.56 17.81 10.97
CA ALA A 41 6.11 18.00 10.96
C ALA A 41 5.46 17.42 9.68
N SER A 42 6.09 17.61 8.51
CA SER A 42 5.59 17.01 7.26
C SER A 42 5.69 15.48 7.28
N LEU A 43 6.74 14.93 7.90
CA LEU A 43 6.92 13.49 8.01
C LEU A 43 5.88 12.87 8.95
N SER A 44 5.67 13.44 10.15
CA SER A 44 4.69 12.92 11.10
C SER A 44 3.26 12.97 10.55
N HIS A 45 2.92 14.04 9.84
CA HIS A 45 1.65 14.16 9.14
C HIS A 45 1.50 13.11 8.02
N ALA A 46 2.52 12.98 7.16
CA ALA A 46 2.50 12.06 6.03
C ALA A 46 2.41 10.59 6.44
N LEU A 47 3.10 10.18 7.51
CA LEU A 47 3.06 8.81 8.03
C LEU A 47 1.64 8.40 8.44
N VAL A 48 0.89 9.28 9.12
CA VAL A 48 -0.49 8.99 9.53
C VAL A 48 -1.44 9.01 8.34
N MET A 49 -1.33 10.04 7.49
CA MET A 49 -2.24 10.23 6.35
C MET A 49 -2.07 9.17 5.26
N ALA A 50 -0.88 8.57 5.13
CA ALA A 50 -0.61 7.54 4.14
C ALA A 50 -1.32 6.20 4.42
N ILE A 51 -1.71 5.90 5.66
CA ILE A 51 -2.21 4.58 6.07
C ILE A 51 -3.45 4.18 5.27
N VAL A 52 -4.49 5.02 5.27
CA VAL A 52 -5.77 4.72 4.62
C VAL A 52 -5.64 4.57 3.10
N PRO A 53 -5.09 5.55 2.35
CA PRO A 53 -4.95 5.41 0.90
C PRO A 53 -3.99 4.29 0.50
N ALA A 54 -2.93 4.02 1.27
CA ALA A 54 -2.06 2.88 1.03
C ALA A 54 -2.79 1.55 1.20
N ALA A 55 -3.62 1.41 2.24
CA ALA A 55 -4.43 0.21 2.45
C ALA A 55 -5.42 -0.01 1.30
N ILE A 56 -6.15 1.04 0.89
CA ILE A 56 -7.12 0.99 -0.21
C ILE A 56 -6.41 0.65 -1.53
N GLY A 57 -5.33 1.35 -1.86
CA GLY A 57 -4.56 1.11 -3.09
C GLY A 57 -3.96 -0.30 -3.13
N SER A 58 -3.45 -0.78 -2.00
CA SER A 58 -2.90 -2.14 -1.91
C SER A 58 -3.98 -3.20 -2.11
N LEU A 59 -5.16 -3.04 -1.48
CA LEU A 59 -6.27 -3.96 -1.66
C LEU A 59 -6.76 -3.98 -3.11
N ALA A 60 -6.86 -2.82 -3.76
CA ALA A 60 -7.25 -2.73 -5.16
C ALA A 60 -6.26 -3.47 -6.08
N VAL A 61 -4.96 -3.24 -5.89
CA VAL A 61 -3.91 -3.91 -6.67
C VAL A 61 -3.93 -5.43 -6.44
N LEU A 62 -3.98 -5.87 -5.18
CA LEU A 62 -4.03 -7.30 -4.86
C LEU A 62 -5.29 -7.98 -5.42
N ALA A 63 -6.44 -7.30 -5.39
CA ALA A 63 -7.68 -7.80 -5.97
C ALA A 63 -7.55 -7.98 -7.50
N VAL A 64 -6.98 -6.99 -8.20
CA VAL A 64 -6.73 -7.07 -9.65
C VAL A 64 -5.74 -8.20 -9.97
N MET A 65 -4.63 -8.29 -9.24
CA MET A 65 -3.66 -9.36 -9.45
C MET A 65 -4.27 -10.74 -9.22
N LEU A 66 -5.11 -10.89 -8.19
CA LEU A 66 -5.82 -12.14 -7.91
C LEU A 66 -6.84 -12.47 -9.00
N TYR A 67 -7.57 -11.47 -9.51
CA TYR A 67 -8.51 -11.64 -10.63
C TYR A 67 -7.78 -12.11 -11.90
N LEU A 68 -6.67 -11.46 -12.25
CA LEU A 68 -5.86 -11.82 -13.42
C LEU A 68 -5.21 -13.20 -13.29
N ARG A 69 -4.80 -13.61 -12.09
CA ARG A 69 -4.21 -14.94 -11.85
C ARG A 69 -5.23 -16.09 -11.98
N ARG A 70 -6.51 -15.81 -11.76
CA ARG A 70 -7.60 -16.80 -11.85
C ARG A 70 -8.19 -16.93 -13.25
N ARG A 71 -7.88 -16.00 -14.14
CA ARG A 71 -8.32 -16.00 -15.54
C ARG A 71 -7.35 -16.82 -16.39
#